data_AF-A0A4Y1ZCJ9-F1
#
_entry.id   AF-A0A4Y1ZCJ9-F1
#
_cell.length_a   1.000
_cell.length_b   1.000
_cell.length_c   1.000
_cell.angle_alpha   90.00
_cell.angle_beta   90.00
_cell.angle_gamma   90.00
#
_symmetry.space_group_name_H-M   'P 1'
#
loop_
_entity.id
_entity.type
_entity.pdbx_description
1 polymer ?
#
loop_
_entity_poly.entity_id
_entity_poly.type
_entity_poly.pdbx_seq_one_letter_code
_entity_poly.pdbx_strand_id
1 'polypeptide(L)' 'MSVNGVEEIRNIKARNYGNNAVVDLVIIVDHNSALTDAHEISTQVEQVLIKKYGIYEVNVHVEPKPIVTG' A
#
# COMPACT_ATOMS: atom_id res chain seq x y z
N MET A 1 0.36 2.02 -12.06
CA MET A 1 0.52 3.14 -11.13
C MET A 1 1.86 2.91 -10.47
N SER A 2 2.78 3.87 -10.52
CA SER A 2 4.14 3.70 -10.00
C SER A 2 4.32 4.73 -8.89
N VAL A 3 4.51 4.25 -7.66
CA VAL A 3 4.77 5.10 -6.48
C VAL A 3 6.24 4.95 -6.14
N ASN A 4 6.94 6.09 -6.02
CA ASN A 4 8.37 6.10 -5.73
C ASN A 4 8.64 5.50 -4.34
N GLY A 5 9.58 4.56 -4.26
CA GLY A 5 9.94 3.87 -3.01
C GLY A 5 9.16 2.58 -2.72
N VAL A 6 8.19 2.20 -3.56
CA VAL A 6 7.63 0.84 -3.53
C VAL A 6 8.56 -0.09 -4.29
N GLU A 7 9.23 -1.00 -3.59
CA GLU A 7 10.02 -2.07 -4.23
C GLU A 7 9.10 -3.09 -4.90
N GLU A 8 8.08 -3.55 -4.18
CA GLU A 8 7.18 -4.58 -4.68
C GLU A 8 5.78 -4.45 -4.07
N ILE A 9 4.75 -4.83 -4.84
CA ILE A 9 3.39 -4.96 -4.30
C ILE A 9 3.13 -6.45 -4.09
N ARG A 10 3.12 -6.87 -2.83
CA ARG A 10 2.96 -8.28 -2.45
C ARG A 10 1.52 -8.76 -2.57
N ASN A 11 0.56 -7.89 -2.24
CA ASN A 11 -0.84 -8.27 -2.29
C ASN A 11 -1.77 -7.06 -2.48
N ILE A 12 -2.86 -7.28 -3.21
CA ILE A 12 -3.94 -6.31 -3.38
C ILE A 12 -5.26 -7.07 -3.21
N LYS A 13 -6.05 -6.67 -2.23
CA LYS A 13 -7.38 -7.23 -1.96
C LYS A 13 -8.40 -6.11 -1.94
N ALA A 14 -9.18 -6.02 -3.00
CA ALA A 14 -10.37 -5.17 -3.02
C ALA A 14 -11.59 -6.00 -2.61
N ARG A 15 -12.34 -5.50 -1.63
CA ARG A 15 -13.55 -6.13 -1.08
C ARG A 15 -14.68 -5.12 -1.06
N ASN A 16 -15.86 -5.51 -1.54
CA ASN A 16 -17.05 -4.67 -1.38
C ASN A 16 -17.87 -5.20 -0.21
N TYR A 17 -17.99 -4.37 0.84
CA TYR A 17 -18.91 -4.59 1.95
C TYR A 17 -20.20 -3.82 1.67
N GLY A 18 -21.17 -4.52 1.08
CA GLY A 18 -22.43 -3.91 0.66
C GLY A 18 -22.19 -2.82 -0.39
N ASN A 19 -22.42 -1.56 -0.01
CA ASN A 19 -22.22 -0.40 -0.87
C ASN A 19 -20.88 0.33 -0.64
N ASN A 20 -20.05 -0.14 0.31
CA ASN A 20 -18.76 0.44 0.64
C ASN A 20 -17.63 -0.45 0.12
N ALA A 21 -16.78 0.10 -0.75
CA ALA A 21 -15.58 -0.57 -1.21
C ALA A 21 -14.46 -0.38 -0.17
N VAL A 22 -13.82 -1.47 0.23
CA VAL A 22 -12.65 -1.50 1.11
C VAL A 22 -11.50 -2.15 0.36
N VAL A 23 -10.32 -1.54 0.34
CA VAL A 23 -9.15 -2.10 -0.35
C VAL A 23 -7.99 -2.26 0.62
N ASP A 24 -7.51 -3.49 0.77
CA ASP A 24 -6.29 -3.79 1.50
C ASP A 24 -5.13 -4.00 0.53
N LEU A 25 -3.99 -3.38 0.82
CA LEU A 25 -2.78 -3.44 0.02
C LEU A 25 -1.62 -3.81 0.92
N VAL A 26 -0.76 -4.70 0.46
CA VAL A 26 0.51 -5.01 1.13
C VAL A 26 1.63 -4.66 0.17
N ILE A 27 2.42 -3.67 0.56
CA ILE A 27 3.61 -3.24 -0.18
C ILE A 27 4.87 -3.61 0.59
N ILE A 28 5.90 -3.96 -0.17
CA ILE A 28 7.23 -4.23 0.34
C ILE A 28 8.09 -3.02 0.05
N VAL A 29 8.75 -2.53 1.10
CA VAL A 29 9.74 -1.45 1.02
C VAL A 29 11.08 -1.96 1.50
N ASP A 30 12.15 -1.30 1.07
CA ASP A 30 13.49 -1.65 1.54
C ASP A 30 13.60 -1.39 3.05
N HIS A 31 14.38 -2.20 3.76
CA HIS A 31 14.58 -2.01 5.20
C HIS A 31 15.29 -0.67 5.51
N ASN A 32 16.01 -0.10 4.55
CA ASN A 32 16.65 1.20 4.69
C ASN A 32 15.71 2.38 4.36
N SER A 33 14.49 2.13 3.85
CA SER A 33 13.52 3.21 3.66
C SER A 33 13.14 3.79 5.02
N ALA A 34 13.24 5.10 5.17
CA ALA A 34 12.83 5.74 6.42
C ALA A 34 11.33 5.50 6.63
N LEU A 35 10.91 5.35 7.89
CA LEU A 35 9.48 5.19 8.23
C LEU A 35 8.63 6.31 7.62
N THR A 36 9.20 7.51 7.47
CA THR A 36 8.59 8.66 6.79
C THR A 36 8.26 8.36 5.33
N ASP A 37 9.20 7.78 4.57
CA ASP A 37 8.97 7.41 3.17
C ASP A 37 7.84 6.37 3.07
N ALA A 38 7.86 5.36 3.93
CA ALA A 38 6.81 4.34 3.98
C ALA A 38 5.42 4.93 4.24
N HIS A 39 5.32 5.90 5.16
CA HIS A 39 4.07 6.57 5.48
C HIS A 39 3.58 7.46 4.32
N GLU A 40 4.48 8.18 3.65
CA GLU A 40 4.15 9.00 2.47
C GLU A 40 3.69 8.15 1.29
N ILE A 41 4.37 7.03 1.03
CA ILE A 41 3.99 6.05 0.01
C ILE A 41 2.59 5.50 0.28
N SER A 42 2.36 5.05 1.52
CA SER A 42 1.06 4.55 1.97
C SER A 42 -0.04 5.58 1.71
N THR A 43 0.17 6.82 2.18
CA THR A 43 -0.78 7.93 2.02
C THR A 43 -1.07 8.24 0.56
N GLN A 44 -0.05 8.25 -0.31
CA GLN A 44 -0.23 8.49 -1.74
C GLN A 44 -1.06 7.40 -2.41
N VAL A 45 -0.80 6.13 -2.08
CA VAL A 45 -1.57 5.01 -2.62
C VAL A 45 -3.03 5.11 -2.16
N GLU A 46 -3.24 5.40 -0.89
CA GLU A 46 -4.56 5.59 -0.28
C GLU A 46 -5.35 6.69 -0.99
N GLN A 47 -4.75 7.89 -1.11
CA GLN A 47 -5.35 9.06 -1.76
C GLN A 47 -5.75 8.78 -3.20
N VAL A 48 -4.89 8.12 -3.98
CA VAL A 48 -5.18 7.83 -5.38
C VAL A 48 -6.30 6.80 -5.51
N LEU A 49 -6.34 5.79 -4.66
CA LEU A 49 -7.41 4.81 -4.67
C LEU A 49 -8.77 5.43 -4.31
N ILE A 50 -8.80 6.25 -3.25
CA ILE A 50 -10.00 6.99 -2.84
C ILE A 50 -10.43 7.95 -3.95
N LYS A 51 -9.53 8.78 -4.49
CA LYS A 51 -9.88 9.76 -5.53
C LYS A 51 -10.28 9.12 -6.86
N LYS A 52 -9.57 8.08 -7.28
CA LYS A 52 -9.74 7.49 -8.62
C LYS A 52 -10.91 6.51 -8.68
N TYR A 53 -11.14 5.77 -7.61
CA TYR A 53 -12.15 4.71 -7.58
C TYR A 53 -13.28 4.96 -6.57
N GLY A 54 -13.23 6.05 -5.81
CA GLY A 54 -14.27 6.36 -4.82
C GLY A 54 -14.33 5.34 -3.69
N ILE A 55 -13.21 4.70 -3.37
CA ILE A 55 -13.13 3.67 -2.34
C ILE A 55 -13.41 4.30 -0.98
N TYR A 56 -14.23 3.63 -0.17
CA TYR A 56 -14.65 4.12 1.14
C TYR A 56 -13.48 4.09 2.13
N GLU A 57 -12.74 2.98 2.15
CA GLU A 57 -11.60 2.80 3.05
C GLU A 57 -10.48 2.06 2.32
N VAL A 58 -9.24 2.53 2.47
CA VAL A 58 -8.08 1.89 1.89
C VAL A 58 -7.06 1.65 3.00
N ASN A 59 -6.70 0.40 3.21
CA ASN A 59 -5.70 0.01 4.19
C ASN A 59 -4.41 -0.35 3.44
N VAL A 60 -3.33 0.41 3.67
CA VAL A 60 -2.02 0.11 3.10
C VAL A 60 -1.11 -0.38 4.21
N HIS A 61 -0.73 -1.66 4.13
CA HIS A 61 0.22 -2.30 5.01
C HIS A 61 1.60 -2.27 4.37
N VAL A 62 2.56 -1.70 5.09
CA VAL A 62 3.95 -1.63 4.64
C VAL A 62 4.76 -2.67 5.40
N GLU A 63 5.30 -3.64 4.67
CA GLU A 63 6.21 -4.64 5.22
C GLU A 63 7.64 -4.36 4.75
N PRO A 64 8.65 -4.44 5.63
CA PRO A 64 10.04 -4.41 5.21
C PRO A 64 10.39 -5.69 4.45
N LYS A 65 11.26 -5.59 3.44
CA LYS A 65 11.76 -6.75 2.71
C LYS A 65 12.43 -7.73 3.68
N PRO A 66 12.02 -9.01 3.71
CA PRO A 66 12.67 -10.00 4.55
C PRO A 66 14.11 -10.18 4.10
N ILE A 67 15.04 -10.12 5.06
CA ILE A 67 16.46 -10.35 4.82
C ILE A 67 16.61 -11.84 4.51
N VAL A 68 16.83 -12.20 3.24
CA VAL A 68 17.14 -13.58 2.86
C VAL A 68 18.60 -13.87 3.25
N THR A 69 18.80 -14.43 4.44
CA THR A 69 20.10 -14.99 4.82
C THR A 69 20.25 -16.32 4.09
N GLY A 70 20.96 -16.30 2.96
CA GLY A 70 21.40 -17.49 2.23
C GLY A 70 22.59 -18.16 2.90
#